data_AF-A0A1B0GKW5-F1
#
_entry.id   AF-A0A1B0GKW5-F1
#
_cell.length_a   1.000
_cell.length_b   1.000
_cell.length_c   1.000
_cell.angle_alpha   90.00
_cell.angle_beta   90.00
_cell.angle_gamma   90.00
#
_symmetry.space_group_name_H-M   'P 1'
#
loop_
_entity.id
_entity.type
_entity.pdbx_description
1 polymer ?
#
loop_
_entity_poly.entity_id
_entity_poly.type
_entity_poly.pdbx_seq_one_letter_code
_entity_poly.pdbx_strand_id
1 'polypeptide(L)' 'LLADCHRFGYSQAEQRRWSKKHGHCAGKYQSPIAINSRKAIHLTMPALEMVGYHNLLPGPILIHNNGHSVSLTIPKPS' A
#
# COMPACT_ATOMS: atom_id res chain seq x y z
N LEU A 1 -14.20 -28.16 -4.54
CA LEU A 1 -12.99 -27.79 -3.76
C LEU A 1 -12.59 -26.39 -4.16
N LEU A 2 -13.23 -25.36 -3.59
CA LEU A 2 -12.86 -23.98 -3.83
C LEU A 2 -11.85 -23.60 -2.75
N ALA A 3 -10.65 -23.23 -3.16
CA ALA A 3 -9.67 -22.65 -2.25
C ALA A 3 -10.32 -21.42 -1.59
N ASP A 4 -10.45 -21.46 -0.27
CA ASP A 4 -10.90 -20.34 0.56
C ASP A 4 -9.87 -19.21 0.41
N CYS A 5 -10.02 -18.42 -0.66
CA CYS A 5 -9.17 -17.28 -0.98
C CYS A 5 -9.26 -16.34 0.21
N HIS A 6 -8.14 -16.18 0.93
CA HIS A 6 -8.00 -15.42 2.17
C HIS A 6 -8.58 -14.01 2.04
N ARG A 7 -9.89 -13.90 2.27
CA ARG A 7 -10.64 -12.66 2.18
C ARG A 7 -10.45 -11.93 3.49
N PHE A 8 -9.86 -10.75 3.42
CA PHE A 8 -9.74 -9.86 4.57
C PHE A 8 -10.79 -8.76 4.47
N GLY A 9 -11.09 -8.11 5.59
CA GLY A 9 -11.96 -6.94 5.64
C GLY A 9 -11.38 -5.88 6.56
N TYR A 10 -11.88 -4.64 6.43
CA TYR A 10 -11.37 -3.48 7.15
C TYR A 10 -12.14 -3.14 8.43
N SER A 11 -13.16 -3.91 8.82
CA SER A 11 -13.73 -3.68 10.16
C SER A 11 -12.66 -3.93 11.23
N GLN A 12 -12.76 -3.24 12.37
CA GLN A 12 -11.78 -3.40 13.45
C GLN A 12 -11.65 -4.87 13.89
N ALA A 13 -12.75 -5.61 13.91
CA ALA A 13 -12.77 -7.03 14.27
C ALA A 13 -12.03 -7.91 13.25
N GLU A 14 -12.13 -7.61 11.96
CA GLU A 14 -11.44 -8.33 10.88
C GLU A 14 -9.95 -7.99 10.85
N GLN A 15 -9.59 -6.71 10.98
CA GLN A 15 -8.19 -6.26 11.02
C GLN A 15 -7.40 -6.94 12.14
N ARG A 16 -8.00 -7.07 13.34
CA ARG A 16 -7.41 -7.81 14.47
C ARG A 16 -7.15 -9.29 14.16
N ARG A 17 -7.78 -9.86 13.14
CA ARG A 17 -7.66 -11.27 12.74
C ARG A 17 -6.78 -11.48 11.52
N TRP A 18 -6.29 -10.43 10.85
CA TRP A 18 -5.44 -10.57 9.65
C TRP A 18 -4.22 -11.46 9.91
N SER A 19 -3.62 -11.34 11.10
CA SER A 19 -2.46 -12.15 11.52
C SER A 19 -2.71 -13.65 11.56
N LYS A 20 -3.98 -14.11 11.65
CA LYS A 20 -4.32 -15.54 11.64
C LYS A 20 -4.01 -16.22 10.31
N LYS A 21 -4.06 -15.47 9.21
CA LYS A 21 -3.78 -15.96 7.84
C LYS A 21 -2.54 -15.29 7.23
N HIS A 22 -2.19 -14.10 7.69
CA HIS A 22 -1.05 -13.32 7.24
C HIS A 22 -0.15 -12.98 8.43
N GLY A 23 0.71 -13.92 8.86
CA GLY A 23 1.50 -13.80 10.09
C GLY A 23 2.31 -12.50 10.20
N HIS A 24 2.75 -11.93 9.07
CA HIS A 24 3.44 -10.65 9.02
C HIS A 24 2.62 -9.46 9.55
N CYS A 25 1.28 -9.53 9.54
CA CYS A 25 0.40 -8.49 10.08
C CYS A 25 0.51 -8.30 11.60
N ALA A 26 1.12 -9.24 12.33
CA ALA A 26 1.43 -9.11 13.76
C ALA A 26 2.91 -8.74 14.03
N GLY A 27 3.65 -8.30 13.00
CA GLY A 27 5.05 -7.89 13.13
C GLY A 27 5.24 -6.65 14.02
N LYS A 28 6.46 -6.45 14.51
CA LYS A 28 6.83 -5.26 15.31
C LYS A 28 6.95 -3.97 14.50
N TYR A 29 7.13 -4.09 13.19
CA TYR A 29 7.35 -2.99 12.26
C TYR A 29 6.21 -2.96 11.24
N GLN A 30 5.04 -2.53 11.67
CA GLN A 30 3.85 -2.40 10.83
C GLN A 30 3.54 -0.94 10.54
N SER A 31 2.82 -0.70 9.44
CA SER A 31 2.23 0.58 9.08
C SER A 31 0.71 0.48 9.13
N PRO A 32 -0.02 1.60 9.27
CA PRO A 32 0.47 2.96 9.46
C PRO A 32 0.98 3.24 10.89
N ILE A 33 1.72 4.34 11.06
CA ILE A 33 2.12 4.88 12.37
C ILE A 33 1.75 6.36 12.48
N ALA A 34 1.52 6.84 13.70
CA ALA A 34 1.41 8.27 13.96
C ALA A 34 2.81 8.91 13.94
N ILE A 35 3.06 9.78 12.97
CA ILE A 35 4.33 10.51 12.87
C ILE A 35 4.29 11.70 13.83
N ASN A 36 5.25 11.77 14.76
CA ASN A 36 5.45 12.91 15.65
C ASN A 36 6.71 13.68 15.20
N SER A 37 6.52 14.88 14.65
CA SER A 37 7.62 15.71 14.15
C SER A 37 8.68 16.04 15.20
N ARG A 38 8.31 16.14 16.49
CA ARG A 38 9.25 16.38 17.59
C ARG A 38 10.15 15.17 17.90
N LYS A 39 9.76 13.98 17.45
CA LYS A 39 10.52 12.72 17.59
C LYS A 39 11.21 12.31 16.29
N ALA A 40 10.99 13.05 15.20
CA ALA A 40 11.66 12.79 13.94
C ALA A 40 13.14 13.16 14.05
N ILE A 41 14.00 12.33 13.48
CA ILE A 41 15.44 12.59 13.40
C ILE A 41 15.71 13.24 12.06
N HIS A 42 16.27 14.44 12.08
CA HIS A 42 16.69 15.12 10.85
C HIS A 42 17.95 14.42 10.31
N LEU A 43 17.87 13.95 9.08
CA LEU A 43 18.99 13.34 8.36
C LEU A 43 19.25 14.15 7.09
N THR A 44 20.51 14.44 6.83
CA THR A 44 20.91 15.00 5.52
C THR A 44 20.72 13.90 4.49
N MET A 45 19.68 14.05 3.66
CA MET A 45 19.36 13.12 2.57
C MET A 45 19.25 13.87 1.25
N PRO A 46 19.60 13.23 0.12
CA PRO A 46 19.41 13.83 -1.19
C PRO A 46 17.92 14.11 -1.42
N ALA A 47 17.63 15.17 -2.18
CA ALA A 47 16.28 15.42 -2.65
C ALA A 47 15.81 14.27 -3.55
N LEU A 48 14.52 13.92 -3.46
CA LEU A 48 13.92 12.94 -4.36
C LEU A 48 13.75 13.57 -5.75
N GLU A 49 14.33 12.95 -6.77
CA GLU A 49 14.12 13.33 -8.16
C GLU A 49 12.92 12.57 -8.76
N MET A 50 11.95 13.30 -9.27
CA MET A 50 10.73 12.75 -9.87
C MET A 50 10.89 12.60 -11.39
N VAL A 51 11.52 11.51 -11.83
CA VAL A 51 11.78 11.27 -13.25
C VAL A 51 10.52 10.77 -13.96
N GLY A 52 10.10 11.45 -15.03
CA GLY A 52 8.98 11.03 -15.88
C GLY A 52 7.57 11.25 -15.31
N TYR A 53 7.44 11.70 -14.06
CA TYR A 53 6.13 11.98 -13.43
C TYR A 53 5.44 13.26 -13.94
N HIS A 54 6.13 14.04 -14.77
CA HIS A 54 5.55 15.14 -15.54
C HIS A 54 4.94 14.68 -16.87
N ASN A 55 5.21 13.45 -17.30
CA ASN A 55 4.64 12.89 -18.51
C ASN A 55 3.26 12.31 -18.23
N LEU A 56 2.35 12.45 -19.19
CA LEU A 56 1.07 11.76 -19.13
C LEU A 56 1.30 10.26 -19.26
N LEU A 57 0.56 9.47 -18.47
CA LEU A 57 0.57 8.02 -18.62
C LEU A 57 0.02 7.65 -20.01
N PRO A 58 0.66 6.71 -20.72
CA PRO A 58 0.15 6.27 -22.01
C PRO A 58 -1.21 5.59 -21.81
N GLY A 59 -2.16 5.95 -22.68
CA GLY A 59 -3.50 5.39 -22.66
C GLY A 59 -3.60 4.02 -23.34
N PRO A 60 -4.67 3.24 -23.05
CA PRO A 60 -5.68 3.51 -22.05
C PRO A 60 -5.18 3.23 -20.62
N ILE A 61 -5.57 4.08 -19.67
CA ILE A 61 -5.24 3.88 -18.25
C ILE A 61 -6.24 2.89 -17.65
N LEU A 62 -5.74 1.80 -17.07
CA LEU A 62 -6.58 0.82 -16.39
C LEU A 62 -6.82 1.22 -14.94
N ILE A 63 -8.09 1.47 -14.62
CA ILE A 63 -8.61 1.74 -13.27
C ILE A 63 -9.50 0.56 -12.86
N HIS A 64 -9.26 0.02 -11.67
CA HIS A 64 -9.97 -1.17 -11.18
C HIS A 64 -10.40 -1.01 -9.72
N ASN A 65 -11.67 -1.28 -9.44
CA ASN A 65 -12.18 -1.39 -8.06
C ASN A 65 -12.00 -2.84 -7.58
N ASN A 66 -11.10 -3.07 -6.63
CA ASN A 66 -10.81 -4.41 -6.10
C ASN A 66 -11.65 -4.80 -4.87
N GLY A 67 -12.71 -4.04 -4.58
CA GLY A 67 -13.58 -4.21 -3.40
C GLY A 67 -12.98 -3.70 -2.08
N HIS A 68 -11.74 -3.21 -2.09
CA HIS A 68 -11.01 -2.70 -0.93
C HIS A 68 -10.51 -1.27 -1.15
N SER A 69 -10.17 -0.93 -2.39
CA SER A 69 -9.80 0.40 -2.87
C SER A 69 -9.96 0.47 -4.40
N VAL A 70 -9.64 1.62 -4.97
CA VAL A 70 -9.45 1.80 -6.42
C VAL A 70 -7.96 1.73 -6.72
N SER A 71 -7.56 0.80 -7.60
CA SER A 71 -6.18 0.65 -8.07
C SER A 71 -6.02 1.19 -9.49
N LEU A 72 -4.93 1.92 -9.70
CA LEU A 72 -4.47 2.41 -11.00
C LEU A 72 -3.24 1.58 -11.42
N THR A 73 -3.23 1.05 -12.63
CA THR A 73 -2.04 0.35 -13.16
C THR A 73 -1.12 1.34 -13.84
N ILE A 74 0.14 1.45 -13.37
CA ILE A 74 1.18 2.22 -14.05
C ILE A 74 1.86 1.31 -15.09
N PRO A 75 1.74 1.60 -16.40
CA PRO A 75 2.41 0.81 -17.42
C PRO A 75 3.93 0.93 -17.29
N LYS A 76 4.64 -0.17 -17.58
CA LYS A 76 6.10 -0.13 -17.61
C LYS A 76 6.55 0.78 -18.77
N PRO A 77 7.55 1.65 -18.57
CA PRO A 77 8.18 2.31 -19.69
C PRO A 77 8.76 1.23 -20.62
N SER A 78 8.45 1.35 -21.92
CA SER A 78 8.93 0.50 -23.00
C SER A 78 10.44 0.64 -23.21
#